data_AF-A0A199NYF7-F1
#
_entry.id   AF-A0A199NYF7-F1
#
_cell.length_a   1.000
_cell.length_b   1.000
_cell.length_c   1.000
_cell.angle_alpha   90.00
_cell.angle_beta   90.00
_cell.angle_gamma   90.00
#
_symmetry.space_group_name_H-M   'P 1'
#
loop_
_entity.id
_entity.type
_entity.pdbx_description
1 polymer ?
#
loop_
_entity_poly.entity_id
_entity_poly.type
_entity_poly.pdbx_seq_one_letter_code
_entity_poly.pdbx_strand_id
1 'polypeptide(L)'
;MLSKGTSAAGHVYYAIDDGAISNSYGFAPARHGESSGPGKVFHSDAKDYKDPYYSRTMEIDKAQYEKLKEFGAAPDKYGFSMEYGGATNSCVDFTWGALNHAGLHRKSALGIGDKSFEGALRPLENVDDIKSIPAPMPGSDLNKEHQNAKPEQRWWQKAISDARLPGAQGSPQESANNSTQERIQDPLHAQAQAAVQKLEQGLGRDYDTNSAKLAASAACLAKEKGLSRIDHVVLSEDSRKVRAGENLIVVQGALNDPAHLRAHMRTEDALSKPVDQSLAQLQSLNEAQRQTKDVEQPDQVQAKPHRIG
;
A
#
# COMPACT_ATOMS: atom_id res chain seq x y z
N MET A 1 -1.19 35.17 -0.22
CA MET A 1 -0.94 34.33 0.97
C MET A 1 -0.73 32.91 0.47
N LEU A 2 0.49 32.39 0.56
CA LEU A 2 0.84 31.07 0.02
C LEU A 2 0.19 29.98 0.88
N SER A 3 -0.58 29.11 0.23
CA SER A 3 -1.24 27.94 0.82
C SER A 3 -0.21 27.09 1.57
N LYS A 4 -0.46 26.82 2.86
CA LYS A 4 0.29 25.80 3.62
C LYS A 4 0.11 24.47 2.87
N GLY A 5 1.20 23.79 2.54
CA GLY A 5 1.15 22.54 1.78
C GLY A 5 0.50 21.42 2.60
N THR A 6 -0.81 21.25 2.50
CA THR A 6 -1.51 20.06 3.00
C THR A 6 -1.73 19.12 1.84
N SER A 7 -1.07 17.95 1.84
CA SER A 7 -1.38 16.89 0.88
C SER A 7 -2.64 16.16 1.34
N ALA A 8 -3.67 16.14 0.48
CA ALA A 8 -4.92 15.41 0.75
C ALA A 8 -4.71 13.89 0.88
N ALA A 9 -3.64 13.36 0.26
CA ALA A 9 -3.25 11.95 0.27
C ALA A 9 -2.22 11.58 1.35
N GLY A 10 -1.63 12.59 2.00
CA GLY A 10 -0.35 12.46 2.69
C GLY A 10 0.84 12.49 1.71
N HIS A 11 2.05 12.68 2.24
CA HIS A 11 3.30 12.74 1.48
C HIS A 11 4.44 12.23 2.36
N VAL A 12 5.39 11.49 1.77
CA VAL A 12 6.63 11.09 2.45
C VAL A 12 7.80 11.71 1.72
N TYR A 13 8.74 12.25 2.48
CA TYR A 13 9.98 12.82 2.01
C TYR A 13 11.07 12.59 3.06
N TYR A 14 12.32 12.80 2.69
CA TYR A 14 13.43 12.83 3.63
C TYR A 14 14.25 14.11 3.47
N ALA A 15 15.00 14.46 4.51
CA ALA A 15 15.98 15.52 4.46
C ALA A 15 17.29 15.05 5.08
N ILE A 16 18.40 15.60 4.61
CA ILE A 16 19.74 15.38 5.15
C ILE A 16 20.33 16.71 5.57
N ASP A 17 21.01 16.73 6.71
CA ASP A 17 21.57 17.92 7.34
C ASP A 17 22.97 17.61 7.87
N ASP A 18 23.96 18.44 7.52
CA ASP A 18 25.34 18.32 8.00
C ASP A 18 25.73 19.41 9.04
N GLY A 19 24.73 20.17 9.52
CA GLY A 19 24.89 21.30 10.43
C GLY A 19 25.14 22.64 9.72
N ALA A 20 25.49 22.64 8.43
CA ALA A 20 25.66 23.84 7.61
C ALA A 20 24.62 23.93 6.49
N ILE A 21 24.29 22.80 5.87
CA ILE A 21 23.39 22.70 4.73
C ILE A 21 22.34 21.63 4.99
N SER A 22 21.09 22.01 4.80
CA SER A 22 19.92 21.14 4.88
C SER A 22 19.32 20.94 3.49
N ASN A 23 19.32 19.71 2.99
CA ASN A 23 18.76 19.35 1.68
C ASN A 23 17.54 18.45 1.85
N SER A 24 16.42 18.81 1.22
CA SER A 24 15.20 18.01 1.21
C SER A 24 15.08 17.25 -0.11
N TYR A 25 14.43 16.09 -0.07
CA TYR A 25 14.12 15.29 -1.24
C TYR A 25 12.76 14.60 -1.05
N GLY A 26 11.85 14.83 -1.96
CA GLY A 26 10.65 14.00 -2.12
C GLY A 26 10.24 13.92 -3.58
N PHE A 27 9.31 13.02 -3.87
CA PHE A 27 8.95 12.69 -5.24
C PHE A 27 7.44 12.76 -5.44
N ALA A 28 7.03 13.50 -6.46
CA ALA A 28 5.63 13.74 -6.79
C ALA A 28 5.50 13.90 -8.32
N PRO A 29 4.28 13.86 -8.88
CA PRO A 29 4.10 14.15 -10.30
C PRO A 29 4.60 15.56 -10.63
N ALA A 30 5.22 15.73 -11.79
CA ALA A 30 5.78 16.99 -12.24
C ALA A 30 4.72 18.09 -12.38
N ARG A 31 3.47 17.70 -12.68
CA ARG A 31 2.28 18.56 -12.64
C ARG A 31 1.46 18.26 -11.40
N HIS A 32 1.17 19.30 -10.63
CA HIS A 32 0.38 19.17 -9.42
C HIS A 32 -1.02 18.59 -9.71
N GLY A 33 -1.40 17.57 -8.94
CA GLY A 33 -2.72 16.95 -8.99
C GLY A 33 -2.85 15.79 -9.98
N GLU A 34 -1.82 15.48 -10.77
CA GLU A 34 -1.80 14.26 -11.58
C GLU A 34 -1.60 13.02 -10.68
N SER A 35 -2.22 11.89 -11.02
CA SER A 35 -2.05 10.63 -10.28
C SER A 35 -0.98 9.72 -10.89
N SER A 36 -0.53 10.04 -12.10
CA SER A 36 0.46 9.29 -12.88
C SER A 36 1.05 10.17 -14.00
N GLY A 37 2.23 9.83 -14.48
CA GLY A 37 2.93 10.55 -15.56
C GLY A 37 4.33 10.97 -15.13
N PRO A 38 4.99 11.92 -15.84
CA PRO A 38 6.35 12.32 -15.52
C PRO A 38 6.46 12.78 -14.07
N GLY A 39 7.33 12.13 -13.31
CA GLY A 39 7.63 12.47 -11.93
C GLY A 39 8.72 13.51 -11.81
N LYS A 40 8.79 14.14 -10.64
CA LYS A 40 9.79 15.14 -10.32
C LYS A 40 10.25 15.02 -8.87
N VAL A 41 11.55 15.16 -8.66
CA VAL A 41 12.11 15.33 -7.32
C VAL A 41 11.97 16.79 -6.89
N PHE A 42 11.43 17.00 -5.70
CA PHE A 42 11.25 18.29 -5.06
C PHE A 42 12.27 18.45 -3.93
N HIS A 43 12.92 19.61 -3.88
CA HIS A 43 13.93 19.95 -2.87
C HIS A 43 13.43 20.92 -1.80
N SER A 44 12.14 21.19 -1.79
CA SER A 44 11.49 22.15 -0.89
C SER A 44 10.58 21.50 0.14
N ASP A 45 10.36 20.18 0.09
CA ASP A 45 9.35 19.50 0.92
C ASP A 45 9.52 19.76 2.43
N ALA A 46 10.75 19.72 2.96
CA ALA A 46 11.01 20.05 4.37
C ALA A 46 10.64 21.49 4.76
N LYS A 47 10.57 22.42 3.79
CA LYS A 47 10.13 23.81 3.98
C LYS A 47 8.62 23.96 3.76
N ASP A 48 8.07 23.21 2.82
CA ASP A 48 6.68 23.32 2.37
C ASP A 48 5.69 22.62 3.30
N TYR A 49 6.08 21.47 3.85
CA TYR A 49 5.29 20.69 4.80
C TYR A 49 5.63 21.07 6.24
N LYS A 50 4.82 21.98 6.79
CA LYS A 50 4.93 22.41 8.19
C LYS A 50 4.14 21.44 9.07
N ASP A 51 4.78 20.94 10.12
CA ASP A 51 4.19 20.05 11.13
C ASP A 51 3.72 18.68 10.56
N PRO A 52 4.64 17.85 10.03
CA PRO A 52 4.28 16.51 9.56
C PRO A 52 3.67 15.70 10.71
N TYR A 53 2.70 14.83 10.40
CA TYR A 53 2.07 13.97 11.40
C TYR A 53 3.09 13.18 12.22
N TYR A 54 4.15 12.72 11.56
CA TYR A 54 5.26 12.02 12.17
C TYR A 54 6.57 12.45 11.52
N SER A 55 7.61 12.65 12.31
CA SER A 55 8.98 12.82 11.84
C SER A 55 9.96 12.06 12.74
N ARG A 56 11.02 11.56 12.12
CA ARG A 56 12.11 10.87 12.81
C ARG A 56 13.44 11.39 12.28
N THR A 57 14.31 11.82 13.19
CA THR A 57 15.70 12.19 12.92
C THR A 57 16.58 11.05 13.42
N MET A 58 17.51 10.60 12.58
CA MET A 58 18.52 9.61 12.92
C MET A 58 19.89 10.20 12.60
N GLU A 59 20.85 10.10 13.51
CA GLU A 59 22.25 10.35 13.17
C GLU A 59 22.74 9.21 12.26
N ILE A 60 23.37 9.61 11.16
CA ILE A 60 23.91 8.73 10.13
C ILE A 60 25.39 9.03 9.92
N ASP A 61 26.14 8.06 9.42
CA ASP A 61 27.53 8.28 9.05
C ASP A 61 27.66 9.05 7.72
N LYS A 62 28.88 9.51 7.42
CA LYS A 62 29.17 10.26 6.18
C LYS A 62 28.84 9.46 4.92
N ALA A 63 29.06 8.14 4.91
CA ALA A 63 28.81 7.32 3.73
C ALA A 63 27.30 7.19 3.46
N GLN A 64 26.49 7.07 4.52
CA GLN A 64 25.04 7.08 4.44
C GLN A 64 24.52 8.45 3.96
N TYR A 65 25.08 9.54 4.48
CA TYR A 65 24.73 10.90 4.05
C TYR A 65 24.94 11.10 2.55
N GLU A 66 26.13 10.75 2.03
CA GLU A 66 26.44 10.93 0.61
C GLU A 66 25.56 10.06 -0.28
N LYS A 67 25.25 8.82 0.13
CA LYS A 67 24.33 7.95 -0.62
C LYS A 67 22.90 8.51 -0.69
N LEU A 68 22.38 9.05 0.42
CA LEU A 68 21.07 9.71 0.43
C LEU A 68 21.05 10.96 -0.47
N LYS A 69 22.14 11.73 -0.47
CA LYS A 69 22.32 12.90 -1.33
C LYS A 69 22.38 12.54 -2.81
N GLU A 70 23.18 11.53 -3.14
CA GLU A 70 23.36 11.00 -4.49
C GLU A 70 22.04 10.48 -5.07
N PHE A 71 21.33 9.63 -4.33
CA PHE A 71 20.02 9.11 -4.74
C PHE A 71 19.02 10.26 -4.90
N GLY A 72 18.97 11.20 -3.95
CA GLY A 72 18.05 12.32 -4.02
C GLY A 72 18.30 13.25 -5.21
N ALA A 73 19.56 13.41 -5.63
CA ALA A 73 19.92 14.25 -6.76
C ALA A 73 19.67 13.59 -8.13
N ALA A 74 19.85 12.27 -8.22
CA ALA A 74 19.75 11.53 -9.48
C ALA A 74 19.26 10.08 -9.23
N PRO A 75 18.00 9.89 -8.79
CA PRO A 75 17.49 8.59 -8.37
C PRO A 75 17.43 7.60 -9.55
N ASP A 76 17.29 8.12 -10.76
CA ASP A 76 17.33 7.37 -11.98
C ASP A 76 18.68 6.66 -12.18
N LYS A 77 19.82 7.23 -11.78
CA LYS A 77 21.11 6.52 -11.87
C LYS A 77 21.16 5.26 -11.00
N TYR A 78 20.28 5.16 -10.01
CA TYR A 78 20.20 4.07 -9.05
C TYR A 78 18.98 3.18 -9.26
N GLY A 79 18.41 3.19 -10.47
CA GLY A 79 17.37 2.25 -10.89
C GLY A 79 15.95 2.63 -10.47
N PHE A 80 15.74 3.84 -9.94
CA PHE A 80 14.40 4.36 -9.67
C PHE A 80 13.72 4.83 -10.97
N SER A 81 12.42 4.59 -11.13
CA SER A 81 11.68 5.10 -12.29
C SER A 81 11.36 6.58 -12.09
N MET A 82 11.55 7.41 -13.11
CA MET A 82 11.13 8.82 -13.06
C MET A 82 9.68 9.01 -13.53
N GLU A 83 8.99 7.95 -13.90
CA GLU A 83 7.54 7.97 -14.11
C GLU A 83 6.84 7.83 -12.77
N TYR A 84 6.11 8.85 -12.36
CA TYR A 84 5.24 8.78 -11.20
C TYR A 84 4.03 7.91 -11.52
N GLY A 85 3.72 7.00 -10.61
CA GLY A 85 2.47 6.24 -10.62
C GLY A 85 2.03 6.09 -9.19
N GLY A 86 0.92 6.72 -8.79
CA GLY A 86 0.42 6.65 -7.41
C GLY A 86 0.21 5.21 -6.90
N ALA A 87 0.01 4.25 -7.80
CA ALA A 87 -0.18 2.83 -7.51
C ALA A 87 1.05 1.93 -7.72
N THR A 88 2.14 2.44 -8.27
CA THR A 88 3.28 1.62 -8.74
C THR A 88 4.66 2.24 -8.48
N ASN A 89 4.76 3.57 -8.41
CA ASN A 89 6.00 4.32 -8.15
C ASN A 89 5.71 5.73 -7.57
N SER A 90 5.76 5.87 -6.26
CA SER A 90 5.25 7.01 -5.48
C SER A 90 6.30 7.67 -4.58
N CYS A 91 5.88 8.68 -3.80
CA CYS A 91 6.71 9.34 -2.78
C CYS A 91 7.26 8.37 -1.71
N VAL A 92 6.50 7.32 -1.41
CA VAL A 92 6.92 6.26 -0.48
C VAL A 92 8.00 5.41 -1.11
N ASP A 93 7.78 4.91 -2.32
CA ASP A 93 8.73 4.04 -3.03
C ASP A 93 10.06 4.79 -3.27
N PHE A 94 9.98 6.10 -3.53
CA PHE A 94 11.15 6.99 -3.60
C PHE A 94 11.92 7.06 -2.28
N THR A 95 11.22 7.28 -1.17
CA THR A 95 11.85 7.41 0.15
C THR A 95 12.50 6.09 0.58
N TRP A 96 11.82 4.95 0.40
CA TRP A 96 12.41 3.63 0.66
C TRP A 96 13.55 3.29 -0.30
N GLY A 97 13.45 3.69 -1.57
CA GLY A 97 14.54 3.58 -2.52
C GLY A 97 15.82 4.27 -2.02
N ALA A 98 15.70 5.49 -1.51
CA ALA A 98 16.80 6.24 -0.92
C ALA A 98 17.37 5.57 0.34
N LEU A 99 16.49 5.17 1.27
CA LEU A 99 16.89 4.49 2.51
C LEU A 99 17.62 3.18 2.22
N ASN A 100 17.08 2.34 1.33
CA ASN A 100 17.71 1.09 0.91
C ASN A 100 19.05 1.33 0.21
N HIS A 101 19.15 2.35 -0.64
CA HIS A 101 20.41 2.73 -1.28
C HIS A 101 21.48 3.12 -0.23
N ALA A 102 21.08 3.84 0.81
CA ALA A 102 21.92 4.20 1.95
C ALA A 102 22.21 3.05 2.93
N GLY A 103 21.57 1.88 2.77
CA GLY A 103 21.70 0.74 3.67
C GLY A 103 20.90 0.87 4.97
N LEU A 104 19.94 1.79 5.02
CA LEU A 104 19.02 2.03 6.12
C LEU A 104 17.80 1.13 5.96
N HIS A 105 17.89 -0.10 6.48
CA HIS A 105 16.84 -1.10 6.33
C HIS A 105 15.95 -1.18 7.55
N ARG A 106 14.65 -1.39 7.32
CA ARG A 106 13.71 -1.75 8.38
C ARG A 106 14.03 -3.13 8.95
N LYS A 107 13.54 -3.41 10.16
CA LYS A 107 13.48 -4.78 10.68
C LYS A 107 12.10 -5.36 10.40
N SER A 108 12.04 -6.56 9.84
CA SER A 108 10.78 -7.31 9.73
C SER A 108 10.24 -7.69 11.11
N ALA A 109 9.00 -8.18 11.19
CA ALA A 109 8.39 -8.67 12.43
C ALA A 109 9.22 -9.79 13.12
N LEU A 110 10.12 -10.44 12.38
CA LEU A 110 11.06 -11.46 12.87
C LEU A 110 12.43 -10.88 13.29
N GLY A 111 12.61 -9.55 13.29
CA GLY A 111 13.86 -8.88 13.65
C GLY A 111 14.97 -8.95 12.59
N ILE A 112 14.68 -9.52 11.42
CA ILE A 112 15.63 -9.67 10.30
C ILE A 112 15.58 -8.41 9.42
N GLY A 113 16.74 -7.89 9.02
CA GLY A 113 16.83 -6.74 8.12
C GLY A 113 16.22 -7.03 6.76
N ASP A 114 15.24 -6.21 6.36
CA ASP A 114 14.51 -6.36 5.10
C ASP A 114 15.03 -5.35 4.07
N LYS A 115 15.82 -5.85 3.11
CA LYS A 115 16.50 -5.04 2.08
C LYS A 115 15.65 -4.81 0.84
N SER A 116 14.52 -5.51 0.72
CA SER A 116 13.63 -5.51 -0.43
C SER A 116 12.34 -4.73 -0.19
N PHE A 117 12.18 -4.15 1.02
CA PHE A 117 10.97 -3.44 1.35
C PHE A 117 10.87 -2.11 0.61
N GLU A 118 9.79 -1.93 -0.15
CA GLU A 118 9.53 -0.72 -0.94
C GLU A 118 8.52 0.23 -0.28
N GLY A 119 7.99 -0.13 0.90
CA GLY A 119 7.05 0.68 1.68
C GLY A 119 5.59 0.24 1.67
N ALA A 120 4.83 0.67 2.68
CA ALA A 120 3.36 0.60 2.69
C ALA A 120 2.79 1.81 1.92
N LEU A 121 1.66 1.71 1.21
CA LEU A 121 1.26 2.81 0.32
C LEU A 121 0.94 4.13 1.06
N ARG A 122 0.35 4.07 2.27
CA ARG A 122 -0.01 5.29 3.01
C ARG A 122 1.15 5.82 3.84
N PRO A 123 1.46 7.13 3.79
CA PRO A 123 2.47 7.75 4.63
C PRO A 123 2.32 7.43 6.13
N LEU A 124 1.07 7.35 6.61
CA LEU A 124 0.76 7.06 8.01
C LEU A 124 0.97 5.59 8.40
N GLU A 125 0.91 4.65 7.45
CA GLU A 125 1.11 3.22 7.68
C GLU A 125 2.60 2.84 7.63
N ASN A 126 3.45 3.71 7.07
CA ASN A 126 4.91 3.56 7.14
C ASN A 126 5.51 3.98 8.47
N VAL A 127 4.72 4.57 9.39
CA VAL A 127 5.27 5.11 10.65
C VAL A 127 5.96 4.01 11.46
N ASP A 128 5.34 2.85 11.60
CA ASP A 128 5.91 1.73 12.35
C ASP A 128 7.10 1.09 11.61
N ASP A 129 7.05 1.04 10.28
CA ASP A 129 8.18 0.58 9.46
C ASP A 129 9.38 1.52 9.58
N ILE A 130 9.17 2.84 9.52
CA ILE A 130 10.21 3.86 9.72
C ILE A 130 10.78 3.78 11.13
N LYS A 131 9.95 3.56 12.16
CA LYS A 131 10.39 3.34 13.55
C LYS A 131 11.27 2.09 13.70
N SER A 132 11.00 1.05 12.92
CA SER A 132 11.73 -0.21 13.00
C SER A 132 13.16 -0.15 12.42
N ILE A 133 13.50 0.91 11.66
CA ILE A 133 14.86 1.14 11.17
C ILE A 133 15.78 1.34 12.38
N PRO A 134 16.83 0.53 12.59
CA PRO A 134 17.79 0.76 13.67
C PRO A 134 18.53 2.09 13.46
N ALA A 135 18.66 2.90 14.50
CA ALA A 135 19.51 4.09 14.44
C ALA A 135 20.96 3.66 14.16
N PRO A 136 21.61 4.16 13.10
CA PRO A 136 23.00 3.80 12.78
C PRO A 136 23.98 4.13 13.90
N MET A 137 23.71 5.21 14.63
CA MET A 137 24.40 5.61 15.86
C MET A 137 23.46 5.49 17.07
N PRO A 138 23.36 4.31 17.72
CA PRO A 138 22.52 4.14 18.90
C PRO A 138 22.94 5.06 20.04
N GLY A 139 21.98 5.74 20.68
CA GLY A 139 22.24 6.61 21.84
C GLY A 139 22.71 8.03 21.51
N SER A 140 22.78 8.41 20.23
CA SER A 140 23.04 9.79 19.84
C SER A 140 21.95 10.76 20.31
N ASP A 141 22.35 11.92 20.83
CA ASP A 141 21.48 13.04 21.19
C ASP A 141 20.75 13.68 19.99
N LEU A 142 21.21 13.39 18.77
CA LEU A 142 20.58 13.85 17.54
C LEU A 142 19.40 12.98 17.13
N ASN A 143 19.31 11.74 17.63
CA ASN A 143 18.18 10.86 17.36
C ASN A 143 16.92 11.42 18.04
N LYS A 144 15.89 11.76 17.25
CA LYS A 144 14.65 12.38 17.74
C LYS A 144 13.45 11.78 17.02
N GLU A 145 12.35 11.65 17.73
CA GLU A 145 11.04 11.31 17.18
C GLU A 145 10.03 12.35 17.61
N HIS A 146 9.21 12.80 16.67
CA HIS A 146 8.15 13.76 16.94
C HIS A 146 6.86 13.31 16.26
N GLN A 147 5.74 13.46 16.96
CA GLN A 147 4.42 13.11 16.46
C GLN A 147 3.45 14.27 16.73
N ASN A 148 2.82 14.77 15.67
CA ASN A 148 1.82 15.82 15.75
C ASN A 148 0.40 15.22 15.72
N ALA A 149 -0.59 16.01 16.16
CA ALA A 149 -1.99 15.63 16.01
C ALA A 149 -2.36 15.49 14.52
N LYS A 150 -3.24 14.53 14.18
CA LYS A 150 -3.74 14.42 12.80
C LYS A 150 -4.50 15.69 12.43
N PRO A 151 -4.28 16.27 11.24
CA PRO A 151 -5.06 17.41 10.80
C PRO A 151 -6.56 17.03 10.73
N GLU A 152 -7.45 17.92 11.21
CA GLU A 152 -8.91 17.69 11.18
C GLU A 152 -9.40 17.49 9.74
N GLN A 153 -9.96 16.32 9.44
CA GLN A 153 -10.60 16.05 8.15
C GLN A 153 -12.04 16.58 8.15
N ARG A 154 -12.25 17.78 7.60
CA ARG A 154 -13.55 18.48 7.65
C ARG A 154 -14.50 18.00 6.52
N TRP A 155 -15.27 16.95 6.81
CA TRP A 155 -16.57 16.44 6.31
C TRP A 155 -17.17 16.74 4.90
N TRP A 156 -16.71 17.70 4.09
CA TRP A 156 -17.24 17.94 2.74
C TRP A 156 -16.64 17.02 1.65
N GLN A 157 -15.57 16.27 1.97
CA GLN A 157 -14.97 15.27 1.05
C GLN A 157 -15.80 13.97 0.89
N LYS A 158 -16.97 13.88 1.55
CA LYS A 158 -17.91 12.73 1.44
C LYS A 158 -19.00 12.89 0.36
N ALA A 159 -19.03 13.99 -0.40
CA ALA A 159 -20.18 14.34 -1.26
C ALA A 159 -19.93 14.32 -2.78
N ILE A 160 -18.96 13.55 -3.28
CA ILE A 160 -18.83 13.24 -4.72
C ILE A 160 -18.63 11.73 -4.86
N SER A 161 -19.67 10.96 -4.56
CA SER A 161 -19.72 9.51 -4.80
C SER A 161 -21.15 9.01 -5.08
N ASP A 162 -22.18 9.77 -4.69
CA ASP A 162 -23.56 9.51 -5.06
C ASP A 162 -23.95 10.25 -6.35
N ALA A 163 -23.49 9.72 -7.48
CA ALA A 163 -24.20 9.85 -8.75
C ALA A 163 -24.72 8.47 -9.15
N ARG A 164 -25.76 8.03 -8.45
CA ARG A 164 -26.55 6.85 -8.79
C ARG A 164 -27.32 7.16 -10.08
N LEU A 165 -26.93 6.54 -11.20
CA LEU A 165 -27.75 6.53 -12.42
C LEU A 165 -28.86 5.47 -12.26
N PRO A 166 -30.14 5.82 -12.49
CA PRO A 166 -31.23 4.86 -12.51
C PRO A 166 -31.46 4.29 -13.91
N GLY A 167 -31.71 2.97 -13.98
CA GLY A 167 -32.55 2.37 -15.02
C GLY A 167 -31.84 1.52 -16.08
N ALA A 168 -31.99 0.20 -15.95
CA ALA A 168 -32.24 -0.71 -17.09
C ALA A 168 -32.80 -2.03 -16.52
N GLN A 169 -34.12 -2.18 -16.58
CA GLN A 169 -34.83 -3.44 -16.39
C GLN A 169 -35.10 -4.06 -17.77
N GLY A 170 -34.89 -5.37 -17.89
CA GLY A 170 -35.31 -6.18 -19.03
C GLY A 170 -34.86 -7.64 -18.84
N SER A 171 -35.82 -8.55 -18.73
CA SER A 171 -35.77 -9.87 -18.07
C SER A 171 -35.73 -11.07 -19.07
N PRO A 172 -36.19 -12.30 -18.77
CA PRO A 172 -35.37 -13.49 -18.44
C PRO A 172 -35.62 -14.74 -19.34
N GLN A 173 -34.70 -15.72 -19.39
CA GLN A 173 -35.03 -17.17 -19.29
C GLN A 173 -33.79 -18.09 -19.35
N GLU A 174 -33.74 -18.98 -18.34
CA GLU A 174 -33.45 -20.42 -18.38
C GLU A 174 -32.23 -20.97 -19.15
N SER A 175 -31.32 -21.61 -18.40
CA SER A 175 -31.19 -23.07 -18.49
C SER A 175 -30.49 -23.65 -17.26
N ALA A 176 -31.17 -24.64 -16.68
CA ALA A 176 -30.76 -25.45 -15.55
C ALA A 176 -29.47 -26.23 -15.86
N ASN A 177 -28.55 -26.25 -14.88
CA ASN A 177 -27.72 -27.40 -14.47
C ASN A 177 -26.43 -26.90 -13.78
N ASN A 178 -26.47 -26.68 -12.46
CA ASN A 178 -25.40 -27.14 -11.54
C ASN A 178 -25.74 -26.83 -10.08
N SER A 179 -26.66 -27.61 -9.52
CA SER A 179 -26.98 -27.64 -8.09
C SER A 179 -25.87 -28.34 -7.29
N THR A 180 -24.65 -27.78 -7.30
CA THR A 180 -23.58 -28.04 -6.31
C THR A 180 -22.61 -26.85 -6.12
N GLN A 181 -22.74 -25.74 -6.87
CA GLN A 181 -21.82 -24.59 -6.83
C GLN A 181 -22.20 -23.45 -5.87
N GLU A 182 -23.30 -23.57 -5.13
CA GLU A 182 -23.71 -22.60 -4.09
C GLU A 182 -23.12 -22.93 -2.70
N ARG A 183 -21.92 -23.51 -2.65
CA ARG A 183 -21.21 -23.72 -1.39
C ARG A 183 -20.41 -22.45 -1.06
N ILE A 184 -21.10 -21.43 -0.58
CA ILE A 184 -20.58 -20.21 0.07
C ILE A 184 -19.35 -19.63 -0.66
N GLN A 185 -19.57 -18.96 -1.79
CA GLN A 185 -18.49 -18.22 -2.44
C GLN A 185 -17.99 -17.13 -1.49
N ASP A 186 -16.70 -17.17 -1.18
CA ASP A 186 -16.05 -16.11 -0.41
C ASP A 186 -16.18 -14.76 -1.17
N PRO A 187 -16.53 -13.65 -0.48
CA PRO A 187 -16.69 -12.36 -1.15
C PRO A 187 -15.42 -11.86 -1.85
N LEU A 188 -14.22 -12.16 -1.31
CA LEU A 188 -12.95 -11.82 -1.97
C LEU A 188 -12.76 -12.64 -3.24
N HIS A 189 -13.19 -13.91 -3.27
CA HIS A 189 -13.11 -14.71 -4.49
C HIS A 189 -14.01 -14.16 -5.59
N ALA A 190 -15.27 -13.84 -5.28
CA ALA A 190 -16.19 -13.24 -6.26
C ALA A 190 -15.67 -11.87 -6.77
N GLN A 191 -15.13 -11.04 -5.88
CA GLN A 191 -14.52 -9.76 -6.24
C GLN A 191 -13.26 -9.93 -7.10
N ALA A 192 -12.40 -10.89 -6.77
CA ALA A 192 -11.22 -11.21 -7.57
C ALA A 192 -11.60 -11.68 -8.98
N GLN A 193 -12.63 -12.54 -9.11
CA GLN A 193 -13.14 -12.96 -10.41
C GLN A 193 -13.61 -11.78 -11.25
N ALA A 194 -14.42 -10.89 -10.67
CA ALA A 194 -14.89 -9.68 -11.36
C ALA A 194 -13.73 -8.74 -11.77
N ALA A 195 -12.73 -8.59 -10.91
CA ALA A 195 -11.57 -7.76 -11.17
C ALA A 195 -10.66 -8.35 -12.26
N VAL A 196 -10.42 -9.67 -12.24
CA VAL A 196 -9.66 -10.36 -13.29
C VAL A 196 -10.41 -10.35 -14.61
N GLN A 197 -11.74 -10.48 -14.61
CA GLN A 197 -12.52 -10.35 -15.84
C GLN A 197 -12.36 -8.99 -16.50
N LYS A 198 -12.31 -7.90 -15.72
CA LYS A 198 -12.00 -6.56 -16.23
C LYS A 198 -10.57 -6.45 -16.76
N LEU A 199 -9.61 -7.09 -16.09
CA LEU A 199 -8.22 -7.18 -16.55
C LEU A 199 -8.14 -7.86 -17.93
N GLU A 200 -8.76 -9.03 -18.09
CA GLU A 200 -8.76 -9.78 -19.36
C GLU A 200 -9.42 -8.99 -20.49
N GLN A 201 -10.55 -8.33 -20.21
CA GLN A 201 -11.19 -7.42 -21.16
C GLN A 201 -10.25 -6.28 -21.59
N GLY A 202 -9.49 -5.70 -20.65
CA GLY A 202 -8.47 -4.69 -20.95
C GLY A 202 -7.31 -5.22 -21.81
N LEU A 203 -7.04 -6.53 -21.74
CA LEU A 203 -6.07 -7.23 -22.59
C LEU A 203 -6.68 -7.74 -23.91
N GLY A 204 -7.98 -7.53 -24.15
CA GLY A 204 -8.68 -8.02 -25.33
C GLY A 204 -8.84 -9.55 -25.37
N ARG A 205 -8.91 -10.19 -24.20
CA ARG A 205 -9.02 -11.65 -24.05
C ARG A 205 -10.28 -12.05 -23.30
N ASP A 206 -10.77 -13.25 -23.60
CA ASP A 206 -11.84 -13.89 -22.83
C ASP A 206 -11.29 -14.49 -21.54
N TYR A 207 -12.16 -14.59 -20.54
CA TYR A 207 -11.84 -15.22 -19.27
C TYR A 207 -11.66 -16.73 -19.45
N ASP A 208 -10.50 -17.27 -19.08
CA ASP A 208 -10.12 -18.67 -19.28
C ASP A 208 -9.69 -19.37 -17.98
N THR A 209 -9.17 -20.59 -18.10
CA THR A 209 -8.69 -21.39 -16.96
C THR A 209 -7.53 -20.73 -16.22
N ASN A 210 -6.67 -19.98 -16.90
CA ASN A 210 -5.60 -19.21 -16.25
C ASN A 210 -6.17 -18.00 -15.53
N SER A 211 -7.17 -17.32 -16.11
CA SER A 211 -7.90 -16.24 -15.42
C SER A 211 -8.53 -16.74 -14.11
N ALA A 212 -9.08 -17.96 -14.09
CA ALA A 212 -9.58 -18.59 -12.87
C ALA A 212 -8.51 -18.81 -11.79
N LYS A 213 -7.30 -19.24 -12.18
CA LYS A 213 -6.18 -19.39 -11.25
C LYS A 213 -5.71 -18.04 -10.70
N LEU A 214 -5.61 -17.02 -11.57
CA LEU A 214 -5.29 -15.66 -11.16
C LEU A 214 -6.29 -15.14 -10.13
N ALA A 215 -7.59 -15.29 -10.37
CA ALA A 215 -8.64 -14.85 -9.46
C ALA A 215 -8.57 -15.56 -8.10
N ALA A 216 -8.41 -16.88 -8.08
CA ALA A 216 -8.31 -17.66 -6.84
C ALA A 216 -7.05 -17.30 -6.03
N SER A 217 -5.90 -17.14 -6.71
CA SER A 217 -4.64 -16.73 -6.09
C SER A 217 -4.68 -15.28 -5.59
N ALA A 218 -5.33 -14.37 -6.32
CA ALA A 218 -5.55 -12.98 -5.90
C ALA A 218 -6.40 -12.88 -4.64
N ALA A 219 -7.47 -13.68 -4.54
CA ALA A 219 -8.31 -13.73 -3.35
C ALA A 219 -7.53 -14.22 -2.11
N CYS A 220 -6.70 -15.26 -2.28
CA CYS A 220 -5.82 -15.74 -1.20
C CYS A 220 -4.83 -14.67 -0.77
N LEU A 221 -4.17 -14.01 -1.74
CA LEU A 221 -3.20 -12.96 -1.48
C LEU A 221 -3.83 -11.80 -0.72
N ALA A 222 -5.00 -11.33 -1.16
CA ALA A 222 -5.73 -10.28 -0.49
C ALA A 222 -6.00 -10.65 0.98
N LYS A 223 -6.51 -11.86 1.22
CA LYS A 223 -6.81 -12.34 2.56
C LYS A 223 -5.56 -12.44 3.43
N GLU A 224 -4.49 -13.03 2.90
CA GLU A 224 -3.20 -13.20 3.59
C GLU A 224 -2.58 -11.85 3.98
N LYS A 225 -2.71 -10.84 3.11
CA LYS A 225 -2.18 -9.48 3.35
C LYS A 225 -3.18 -8.56 4.06
N GLY A 226 -4.31 -9.09 4.55
CA GLY A 226 -5.26 -8.34 5.37
C GLY A 226 -6.16 -7.38 4.59
N LEU A 227 -6.26 -7.50 3.26
CA LEU A 227 -7.26 -6.79 2.47
C LEU A 227 -8.65 -7.35 2.79
N SER A 228 -9.61 -6.44 2.88
CA SER A 228 -11.00 -6.74 3.26
C SER A 228 -11.95 -6.78 2.07
N ARG A 229 -11.53 -6.23 0.92
CA ARG A 229 -12.22 -6.34 -0.37
C ARG A 229 -11.21 -6.22 -1.52
N ILE A 230 -11.61 -6.56 -2.73
CA ILE A 230 -10.82 -6.40 -3.97
C ILE A 230 -11.62 -5.53 -4.93
N ASP A 231 -11.06 -4.38 -5.30
CA ASP A 231 -11.67 -3.45 -6.24
C ASP A 231 -11.02 -3.58 -7.64
N HIS A 232 -9.71 -3.87 -7.69
CA HIS A 232 -8.97 -4.08 -8.94
C HIS A 232 -7.93 -5.20 -8.82
N VAL A 233 -7.63 -5.81 -9.97
CA VAL A 233 -6.47 -6.69 -10.17
C VAL A 233 -5.78 -6.20 -11.43
N VAL A 234 -4.50 -5.89 -11.33
CA VAL A 234 -3.69 -5.34 -12.42
C VAL A 234 -2.37 -6.10 -12.52
N LEU A 235 -1.66 -5.92 -13.63
CA LEU A 235 -0.32 -6.46 -13.83
C LEU A 235 0.72 -5.36 -13.65
N SER A 236 1.94 -5.71 -13.26
CA SER A 236 3.05 -4.77 -13.24
C SER A 236 3.31 -4.20 -14.62
N GLU A 237 3.69 -2.93 -14.68
CA GLU A 237 4.19 -2.27 -15.89
C GLU A 237 5.70 -2.46 -16.01
N ASP A 238 6.24 -2.20 -17.20
CA ASP A 238 7.67 -2.34 -17.45
C ASP A 238 8.47 -1.27 -16.69
N SER A 239 9.50 -1.71 -15.99
CA SER A 239 10.38 -0.87 -15.19
C SER A 239 11.78 -1.48 -15.16
N ARG A 240 12.76 -0.74 -14.62
CA ARG A 240 14.15 -1.25 -14.54
C ARG A 240 14.33 -2.48 -13.65
N LYS A 241 13.38 -2.77 -12.76
CA LYS A 241 13.47 -3.89 -11.79
C LYS A 241 12.43 -4.98 -12.03
N VAL A 242 11.32 -4.66 -12.69
CA VAL A 242 10.16 -5.54 -12.84
C VAL A 242 9.68 -5.39 -14.27
N ARG A 243 9.54 -6.52 -14.99
CA ARG A 243 9.02 -6.52 -16.35
C ARG A 243 7.51 -6.32 -16.36
N ALA A 244 7.00 -5.83 -17.47
CA ALA A 244 5.56 -5.83 -17.71
C ALA A 244 4.99 -7.26 -17.57
N GLY A 245 3.92 -7.41 -16.80
CA GLY A 245 3.27 -8.70 -16.56
C GLY A 245 3.95 -9.61 -15.53
N GLU A 246 5.11 -9.23 -14.97
CA GLU A 246 5.87 -10.07 -14.05
C GLU A 246 5.15 -10.30 -12.71
N ASN A 247 4.45 -9.28 -12.21
CA ASN A 247 3.69 -9.36 -10.96
C ASN A 247 2.19 -9.12 -11.18
N LEU A 248 1.38 -9.90 -10.47
CA LEU A 248 -0.04 -9.69 -10.26
C LEU A 248 -0.24 -8.81 -9.02
N ILE A 249 -0.98 -7.72 -9.15
CA ILE A 249 -1.21 -6.75 -8.08
C ILE A 249 -2.71 -6.68 -7.79
N VAL A 250 -3.08 -6.91 -6.53
CA VAL A 250 -4.44 -6.85 -6.02
C VAL A 250 -4.62 -5.54 -5.27
N VAL A 251 -5.69 -4.81 -5.56
CA VAL A 251 -5.92 -3.45 -5.07
C VAL A 251 -7.30 -3.32 -4.41
N GLN A 252 -7.33 -2.70 -3.24
CA GLN A 252 -8.52 -2.26 -2.51
C GLN A 252 -8.56 -0.72 -2.49
N GLY A 253 -9.54 -0.11 -3.14
CA GLY A 253 -9.65 1.34 -3.39
C GLY A 253 -9.59 1.64 -4.89
N ALA A 254 -9.83 2.89 -5.28
CA ALA A 254 -9.70 3.29 -6.68
C ALA A 254 -8.23 3.34 -7.10
N LEU A 255 -7.89 2.93 -8.34
CA LEU A 255 -6.51 2.93 -8.84
C LEU A 255 -5.84 4.31 -8.83
N ASN A 256 -6.63 5.38 -8.97
CA ASN A 256 -6.17 6.77 -8.91
C ASN A 256 -6.25 7.37 -7.50
N ASP A 257 -6.76 6.63 -6.52
CA ASP A 257 -6.75 7.04 -5.12
C ASP A 257 -5.45 6.56 -4.46
N PRO A 258 -4.51 7.46 -4.10
CA PRO A 258 -3.25 7.09 -3.45
C PRO A 258 -3.44 6.46 -2.05
N ALA A 259 -4.67 6.40 -1.52
CA ALA A 259 -4.99 5.71 -0.28
C ALA A 259 -5.44 4.25 -0.48
N HIS A 260 -5.39 3.69 -1.70
CA HIS A 260 -5.71 2.29 -1.92
C HIS A 260 -4.73 1.35 -1.18
N LEU A 261 -5.19 0.17 -0.79
CA LEU A 261 -4.31 -0.89 -0.26
C LEU A 261 -3.93 -1.81 -1.42
N ARG A 262 -2.70 -2.31 -1.43
CA ARG A 262 -2.25 -3.25 -2.46
C ARG A 262 -1.46 -4.41 -1.87
N ALA A 263 -1.52 -5.54 -2.55
CA ALA A 263 -0.67 -6.70 -2.35
C ALA A 263 -0.23 -7.22 -3.71
N HIS A 264 0.95 -7.81 -3.82
CA HIS A 264 1.39 -8.41 -5.08
C HIS A 264 2.04 -9.79 -4.89
N MET A 265 2.07 -10.56 -5.98
CA MET A 265 2.81 -11.81 -6.10
C MET A 265 3.29 -11.97 -7.55
N ARG A 266 4.24 -12.86 -7.81
CA ARG A 266 4.65 -13.14 -9.19
C ARG A 266 3.50 -13.79 -9.95
N THR A 267 3.30 -13.38 -11.20
CA THR A 267 2.22 -13.92 -12.04
C THR A 267 2.39 -15.44 -12.25
N GLU A 268 3.63 -15.93 -12.32
CA GLU A 268 3.92 -17.36 -12.38
C GLU A 268 3.46 -18.13 -11.14
N ASP A 269 3.60 -17.55 -9.95
CA ASP A 269 3.12 -18.16 -8.69
C ASP A 269 1.60 -18.23 -8.67
N ALA A 270 0.93 -17.19 -9.19
CA ALA A 270 -0.52 -17.17 -9.30
C ALA A 270 -1.06 -18.24 -10.27
N LEU A 271 -0.33 -18.53 -11.35
CA LEU A 271 -0.71 -19.50 -12.40
C LEU A 271 -0.30 -20.94 -12.10
N SER A 272 0.71 -21.16 -11.27
CA SER A 272 1.18 -22.49 -10.89
C SER A 272 0.24 -23.17 -9.89
N LYS A 273 -0.54 -22.41 -9.11
CA LYS A 273 -1.49 -22.93 -8.14
C LYS A 273 -2.82 -23.34 -8.80
N PRO A 274 -3.28 -24.59 -8.61
CA PRO A 274 -4.64 -24.98 -8.98
C PRO A 274 -5.69 -24.18 -8.21
N VAL A 275 -6.84 -23.90 -8.85
CA VAL A 275 -7.94 -23.15 -8.26
C VAL A 275 -8.40 -23.75 -6.93
N ASP A 276 -8.62 -25.06 -6.89
CA ASP A 276 -9.10 -25.76 -5.68
C ASP A 276 -8.13 -25.61 -4.50
N GLN A 277 -6.82 -25.62 -4.77
CA GLN A 277 -5.81 -25.44 -3.73
C GLN A 277 -5.85 -24.03 -3.16
N SER A 278 -5.94 -23.01 -4.01
CA SER A 278 -6.10 -21.62 -3.57
C SER A 278 -7.40 -21.44 -2.77
N LEU A 279 -8.53 -21.98 -3.24
CA LEU A 279 -9.80 -21.86 -2.52
C LEU A 279 -9.78 -22.55 -1.15
N ALA A 280 -9.15 -23.72 -1.04
CA ALA A 280 -8.96 -24.39 0.25
C ALA A 280 -8.09 -23.55 1.21
N GLN A 281 -7.04 -22.91 0.68
CA GLN A 281 -6.21 -21.98 1.46
C GLN A 281 -7.01 -20.76 1.93
N LEU A 282 -7.82 -20.15 1.06
CA LEU A 282 -8.67 -19.01 1.40
C LEU A 282 -9.68 -19.36 2.51
N GLN A 283 -10.30 -20.54 2.43
CA GLN A 283 -11.21 -21.03 3.48
C GLN A 283 -10.48 -21.18 4.83
N SER A 284 -9.29 -21.79 4.83
CA SER A 284 -8.48 -21.95 6.04
C SER A 284 -8.10 -20.60 6.68
N LEU A 285 -7.76 -19.60 5.85
CA LEU A 285 -7.45 -18.24 6.32
C LEU A 285 -8.68 -17.53 6.92
N ASN A 286 -9.88 -17.79 6.40
CA ASN A 286 -11.12 -17.26 6.97
C ASN A 286 -11.42 -17.82 8.36
N GLU A 287 -11.23 -19.13 8.55
CA GLU A 287 -11.48 -19.78 9.82
C GLU A 287 -10.52 -19.28 10.90
N ALA A 288 -9.22 -19.16 10.58
CA ALA A 288 -8.21 -18.63 11.48
C ALA A 288 -8.50 -17.19 11.93
N GLN A 289 -9.02 -16.34 11.03
CA GLN A 289 -9.42 -14.96 11.38
C GLN A 289 -10.70 -14.87 12.22
N ARG A 290 -11.61 -15.83 12.12
CA ARG A 290 -12.82 -15.87 12.97
C ARG A 290 -12.44 -16.23 14.40
N GLN A 291 -11.59 -17.24 14.58
CA GLN A 291 -11.13 -17.68 15.89
C GLN A 291 -10.35 -16.60 16.65
N THR A 292 -9.55 -15.79 15.96
CA THR A 292 -8.83 -14.66 16.60
C THR A 292 -9.76 -13.55 17.07
N LYS A 293 -10.87 -13.27 16.36
CA LYS A 293 -11.84 -12.25 16.77
C LYS A 293 -12.71 -12.68 17.95
N ASP A 294 -13.01 -13.97 18.08
CA ASP A 294 -13.84 -14.49 19.18
C ASP A 294 -13.08 -14.58 20.52
N VAL A 295 -11.73 -14.57 20.50
CA VAL A 295 -10.91 -14.62 21.73
C VAL A 295 -10.70 -13.23 22.35
N GLU A 296 -10.89 -12.13 21.62
CA GLU A 296 -10.67 -10.75 22.11
C GLU A 296 -11.89 -10.10 22.81
N GLN A 297 -13.00 -10.84 22.99
CA GLN A 297 -14.11 -10.44 23.89
C GLN A 297 -14.58 -11.65 24.70
N PRO A 298 -14.08 -11.81 25.95
CA PRO A 298 -14.95 -11.49 27.09
C PRO A 298 -14.18 -11.07 28.36
N ASP A 299 -14.35 -9.82 28.83
CA ASP A 299 -14.41 -9.55 30.28
C ASP A 299 -15.00 -8.16 30.59
N GLN A 300 -16.33 -8.02 30.47
CA GLN A 300 -17.06 -6.92 31.12
C GLN A 300 -18.48 -7.36 31.47
N VAL A 301 -18.66 -8.31 32.39
CA VAL A 301 -19.87 -8.35 33.24
C VAL A 301 -19.58 -9.03 34.59
N GLN A 302 -19.27 -8.25 35.63
CA GLN A 302 -19.86 -8.36 36.99
C GLN A 302 -19.07 -7.56 38.04
N ALA A 303 -19.41 -6.28 38.18
CA ALA A 303 -19.21 -5.59 39.46
C ALA A 303 -20.49 -5.77 40.30
N LYS A 304 -20.43 -6.62 41.33
CA LYS A 304 -21.46 -6.72 42.38
C LYS A 304 -21.46 -5.44 43.24
N PRO A 305 -22.61 -4.89 43.65
CA PRO A 305 -22.62 -3.76 44.57
C PRO A 305 -22.38 -4.25 46.00
N HIS A 306 -21.35 -3.69 46.65
CA HIS A 306 -21.10 -3.85 48.08
C HIS A 306 -22.06 -2.94 48.86
N ARG A 307 -22.91 -3.52 49.72
CA ARG A 307 -23.77 -2.80 50.66
C ARG A 307 -23.06 -2.83 52.01
N ILE A 308 -22.56 -1.67 52.46
CA ILE A 308 -21.98 -1.51 53.79
C ILE A 308 -23.12 -1.25 54.78
N GLY A 309 -23.17 -2.05 55.83
CA GLY A 309 -23.79 -1.75 57.11
C GLY A 309 -22.70 -1.63 58.16
#